data_AF-A0A945N8B8-F1
#
_entry.id   AF-A0A945N8B8-F1
#
_cell.length_a   1.000
_cell.length_b   1.000
_cell.length_c   1.000
_cell.angle_alpha   90.00
_cell.angle_beta   90.00
_cell.angle_gamma   90.00
#
_symmetry.space_group_name_H-M   'P 1'
#
loop_
_entity.id
_entity.type
_entity.pdbx_description
1 polymer ?
#
loop_
_entity_poly.entity_id
_entity_poly.type
_entity_poly.pdbx_seq_one_letter_code
_entity_poly.pdbx_strand_id
1 'polypeptide(L)'
;MITDFIHNCREAEKGFISSQEWWILSGFVKVQIFLTSLNDNAELIVASNLFKYHVQNADINEYLLKLNGTLKLKGVCFGIRNKHLILSYIRPVQGLNPEELERIIAKIPVIADEYDDLLIEKFNLQQTVSAFQI
;
A
#
# COMPACT_ATOMS: atom_id res chain seq x y z
N MET A 1 -13.67 10.40 -10.43
CA MET A 1 -12.89 9.21 -10.82
C MET A 1 -12.56 8.30 -9.65
N ILE A 2 -11.69 8.68 -8.69
CA ILE A 2 -11.30 7.79 -7.57
C ILE A 2 -12.51 7.48 -6.67
N THR A 3 -13.26 8.50 -6.27
CA THR A 3 -14.52 8.34 -5.52
C THR A 3 -15.50 7.40 -6.23
N ASP A 4 -15.68 7.57 -7.54
CA ASP A 4 -16.57 6.72 -8.34
C ASP A 4 -16.07 5.27 -8.41
N PHE A 5 -14.75 5.08 -8.59
CA PHE A 5 -14.13 3.76 -8.54
C PHE A 5 -14.41 3.06 -7.21
N ILE A 6 -14.16 3.74 -6.09
CA ILE A 6 -14.38 3.19 -4.75
C ILE A 6 -15.85 2.88 -4.50
N HIS A 7 -16.77 3.72 -4.94
CA HIS A 7 -18.21 3.42 -4.87
C HIS A 7 -18.60 2.18 -5.69
N ASN A 8 -17.98 1.97 -6.85
CA ASN A 8 -18.26 0.86 -7.74
C ASN A 8 -17.66 -0.48 -7.28
N CYS A 9 -16.72 -0.48 -6.32
CA CYS A 9 -16.23 -1.68 -5.66
C CYS A 9 -17.29 -2.23 -4.69
N ARG A 10 -18.37 -2.82 -5.21
CA ARG A 10 -19.60 -3.14 -4.46
C ARG A 10 -19.38 -4.04 -3.23
N GLU A 11 -18.63 -5.12 -3.39
CA GLU A 11 -18.49 -6.15 -2.36
C GLU A 11 -17.34 -5.90 -1.37
N ALA A 12 -16.46 -4.94 -1.66
CA ALA A 12 -15.35 -4.62 -0.78
C ALA A 12 -15.80 -3.70 0.37
N GLU A 13 -15.38 -4.05 1.58
CA GLU A 13 -15.42 -3.12 2.72
C GLU A 13 -14.48 -1.94 2.42
N LYS A 14 -14.98 -0.72 2.64
CA LYS A 14 -14.33 0.51 2.19
C LYS A 14 -14.74 1.68 3.06
N GLY A 15 -13.92 2.72 3.08
CA GLY A 15 -14.23 3.94 3.81
C GLY A 15 -13.61 5.18 3.19
N PHE A 16 -14.18 6.30 3.61
CA PHE A 16 -13.84 7.65 3.17
C PHE A 16 -13.33 8.40 4.41
N ILE A 17 -12.07 8.81 4.38
CA ILE A 17 -11.44 9.51 5.52
C ILE A 17 -11.56 11.02 5.30
N SER A 18 -11.28 11.48 4.08
CA SER A 18 -11.36 12.90 3.71
C SER A 18 -11.70 13.05 2.23
N SER A 19 -11.72 14.29 1.72
CA SER A 19 -11.86 14.57 0.28
C SER A 19 -10.68 14.07 -0.56
N GLN A 20 -9.58 13.67 0.09
CA GLN A 20 -8.35 13.23 -0.56
C GLN A 20 -7.91 11.83 -0.13
N GLU A 21 -8.63 11.16 0.77
CA GLU A 21 -8.17 9.90 1.36
C GLU A 21 -9.31 8.89 1.50
N TRP A 22 -9.02 7.68 1.05
CA TRP A 22 -9.90 6.52 0.99
C TRP A 22 -9.16 5.27 1.45
N TRP A 23 -9.94 4.25 1.81
CA TRP A 23 -9.40 2.90 1.97
C TRP A 23 -10.39 1.85 1.47
N ILE A 24 -9.83 0.71 1.08
CA ILE A 24 -10.56 -0.49 0.67
C ILE A 24 -9.87 -1.72 1.26
N LEU A 25 -10.64 -2.68 1.75
CA LEU A 25 -10.14 -4.00 2.12
C LEU A 25 -10.20 -4.93 0.90
N SER A 26 -9.08 -5.57 0.62
CA SER A 26 -8.94 -6.60 -0.41
C SER A 26 -8.41 -7.86 0.25
N GLY A 27 -9.29 -8.84 0.49
CA GLY A 27 -8.99 -9.95 1.40
C GLY A 27 -8.73 -9.42 2.82
N PHE A 28 -7.55 -9.71 3.38
CA PHE A 28 -7.10 -9.22 4.69
C PHE A 28 -6.26 -7.94 4.61
N VAL A 29 -5.96 -7.46 3.40
CA VAL A 29 -5.06 -6.33 3.18
C VAL A 29 -5.86 -5.02 3.08
N LYS A 30 -5.55 -4.07 3.97
CA LYS A 30 -6.07 -2.69 3.88
C LYS A 30 -5.23 -1.88 2.90
N VAL A 31 -5.85 -1.49 1.79
CA VAL A 31 -5.27 -0.60 0.79
C VAL A 31 -5.75 0.82 1.05
N GLN A 32 -4.82 1.71 1.32
CA GLN A 32 -5.03 3.15 1.45
C GLN A 32 -4.77 3.84 0.12
N ILE A 33 -5.64 4.76 -0.25
CA ILE A 33 -5.57 5.51 -1.49
C ILE A 33 -5.69 6.97 -1.11
N PHE A 34 -4.74 7.81 -1.51
CA PHE A 34 -4.83 9.23 -1.23
C PHE A 34 -4.14 10.10 -2.28
N LEU A 35 -4.57 11.36 -2.33
CA LEU A 35 -3.99 12.39 -3.18
C LEU A 35 -3.14 13.34 -2.35
N THR A 36 -1.97 13.74 -2.86
CA THR A 36 -1.10 14.71 -2.16
C THR A 36 -1.67 16.12 -2.12
N SER A 37 -2.50 16.50 -3.09
CA SER A 37 -3.20 17.78 -3.15
C SER A 37 -4.50 17.65 -3.97
N LEU A 38 -5.32 18.71 -4.00
CA LEU A 38 -6.47 18.83 -4.92
C LEU A 38 -6.13 19.63 -6.19
N ASN A 39 -4.86 19.97 -6.38
CA ASN A 39 -4.40 20.80 -7.49
C ASN A 39 -3.96 19.93 -8.68
N ASP A 40 -3.70 20.56 -9.83
CA ASP A 40 -3.32 19.84 -11.06
C ASP A 40 -2.01 19.04 -10.95
N ASN A 41 -1.16 19.38 -9.99
CA ASN A 41 0.09 18.67 -9.71
C ASN A 41 -0.06 17.56 -8.65
N ALA A 42 -1.29 17.15 -8.33
CA ALA A 42 -1.52 16.08 -7.37
C ALA A 42 -0.87 14.76 -7.82
N GLU A 43 -0.35 14.04 -6.83
CA GLU A 43 0.10 12.68 -6.98
C GLU A 43 -0.90 11.73 -6.34
N LEU A 44 -1.17 10.63 -7.02
CA LEU A 44 -1.86 9.48 -6.47
C LEU A 44 -0.86 8.64 -5.69
N ILE A 45 -1.21 8.33 -4.45
CA ILE A 45 -0.51 7.37 -3.62
C ILE A 45 -1.48 6.22 -3.31
N VAL A 46 -1.09 5.00 -3.66
CA VAL A 46 -1.78 3.77 -3.26
C VAL A 46 -0.82 2.96 -2.42
N ALA A 47 -1.18 2.68 -1.18
CA ALA A 47 -0.29 2.06 -0.22
C ALA A 47 -0.98 1.01 0.64
N SER A 48 -0.21 0.08 1.18
CA SER A 48 -0.67 -0.83 2.22
C SER A 48 0.41 -0.97 3.29
N ASN A 49 -0.04 -1.14 4.53
CA ASN A 49 0.85 -1.45 5.64
C ASN A 49 1.07 -2.97 5.67
N LEU A 50 2.33 -3.35 5.81
CA LEU A 50 2.76 -4.70 6.17
C LEU A 50 2.91 -4.75 7.71
N PHE A 51 3.84 -5.55 8.21
CA PHE A 51 4.17 -5.56 9.64
C PHE A 51 4.70 -4.22 10.19
N LYS A 52 4.56 -4.08 11.51
CA LYS A 52 5.12 -2.98 12.30
C LYS A 52 6.50 -3.35 12.87
N TYR A 53 7.48 -2.47 12.70
CA TYR A 53 8.76 -2.55 13.38
C TYR A 53 8.57 -2.36 14.89
N HIS A 54 8.86 -3.42 15.65
CA HIS A 54 8.99 -3.34 17.10
C HIS A 54 10.35 -2.76 17.48
N VAL A 55 11.40 -3.20 16.78
CA VAL A 55 12.78 -2.71 16.86
C VAL A 55 13.27 -2.51 15.43
N GLN A 56 14.05 -1.46 15.17
CA GLN A 56 14.66 -1.29 13.86
C GLN A 56 15.65 -2.43 13.58
N ASN A 57 15.63 -2.94 12.36
CA ASN A 57 16.50 -4.02 11.92
C ASN A 57 17.20 -3.60 10.63
N ALA A 58 18.52 -3.42 10.70
CA ALA A 58 19.34 -2.96 9.59
C ALA A 58 19.36 -3.97 8.43
N ASP A 59 19.36 -5.27 8.73
CA ASP A 59 19.40 -6.33 7.72
C ASP A 59 18.11 -6.35 6.90
N ILE A 60 16.97 -6.16 7.56
CA ILE A 60 15.67 -5.99 6.88
C ILE A 60 15.72 -4.77 5.97
N ASN A 61 16.16 -3.62 6.50
CA ASN A 61 16.19 -2.37 5.74
C ASN A 61 17.11 -2.47 4.51
N GLU A 62 18.30 -3.06 4.65
CA GLU A 62 19.21 -3.29 3.54
C GLU A 62 18.58 -4.21 2.48
N TYR A 63 17.92 -5.28 2.90
CA TYR A 63 17.23 -6.19 2.00
C TYR A 63 16.11 -5.50 1.22
N LEU A 64 15.27 -4.70 1.90
CA LEU A 64 14.20 -3.93 1.27
C LEU A 64 14.72 -2.90 0.27
N LEU A 65 15.81 -2.20 0.60
CA LEU A 65 16.45 -1.26 -0.32
C LEU A 65 16.98 -1.95 -1.57
N LYS A 66 17.57 -3.15 -1.43
CA LYS A 66 17.99 -3.96 -2.57
C LYS A 66 16.80 -4.38 -3.44
N LEU A 67 15.67 -4.76 -2.83
CA LEU A 67 14.45 -5.10 -3.57
C LEU A 67 13.87 -3.90 -4.33
N ASN A 68 13.86 -2.71 -3.73
CA ASN A 68 13.45 -1.47 -4.39
C ASN A 68 14.28 -1.17 -5.64
N GLY A 69 15.56 -1.56 -5.66
CA GLY A 69 16.45 -1.43 -6.82
C GLY A 69 16.19 -2.46 -7.94
N THR A 70 15.17 -3.31 -7.82
CA THR A 70 14.88 -4.38 -8.80
C THR A 70 13.55 -4.15 -9.52
N LEU A 71 13.34 -4.85 -10.64
CA LEU A 71 12.07 -4.84 -11.36
C LEU A 71 11.00 -5.76 -10.74
N LYS A 72 11.31 -6.48 -9.65
CA LYS A 72 10.42 -7.48 -9.06
C LYS A 72 9.13 -6.88 -8.48
N LEU A 73 9.21 -5.65 -7.98
CA LEU A 73 8.07 -4.97 -7.35
C LEU A 73 7.13 -4.27 -8.35
N LYS A 74 7.39 -4.38 -9.67
CA LYS A 74 6.50 -3.87 -10.74
C LYS A 74 6.08 -2.40 -10.52
N GLY A 75 7.02 -1.55 -10.10
CA GLY A 75 6.79 -0.12 -9.83
C GLY A 75 6.21 0.22 -8.46
N VAL A 76 6.01 -0.76 -7.58
CA VAL A 76 5.76 -0.55 -6.14
C VAL A 76 7.10 -0.46 -5.42
N CYS A 77 7.15 0.32 -4.35
CA CYS A 77 8.35 0.47 -3.52
C CYS A 77 8.01 0.25 -2.05
N PHE A 78 8.95 -0.36 -1.32
CA PHE A 78 8.94 -0.37 0.14
C PHE A 78 9.31 1.00 0.69
N GLY A 79 8.65 1.39 1.77
CA GLY A 79 8.96 2.57 2.58
C GLY A 79 8.66 2.31 4.05
N ILE A 80 9.01 3.26 4.92
CA ILE A 80 8.70 3.18 6.35
C ILE A 80 7.89 4.41 6.75
N ARG A 81 6.73 4.19 7.37
CA ARG A 81 5.86 5.26 7.87
C ARG A 81 5.30 4.89 9.23
N ASN A 82 5.48 5.74 10.24
CA ASN A 82 4.98 5.49 11.61
C ASN A 82 5.37 4.11 12.16
N LYS A 83 6.63 3.71 11.95
CA LYS A 83 7.18 2.38 12.27
C LYS A 83 6.49 1.20 11.57
N HIS A 84 5.63 1.42 10.57
CA HIS A 84 5.14 0.35 9.70
C HIS A 84 6.02 0.27 8.46
N LEU A 85 6.37 -0.94 8.07
CA LEU A 85 6.77 -1.18 6.70
C LEU A 85 5.55 -0.96 5.82
N ILE A 86 5.70 -0.18 4.77
CA ILE A 86 4.64 0.08 3.80
C ILE A 86 5.11 -0.33 2.42
N LEU A 87 4.17 -0.83 1.61
CA LEU A 87 4.30 -0.89 0.16
C LEU A 87 3.51 0.27 -0.42
N SER A 88 4.10 0.98 -1.38
CA SER A 88 3.46 2.14 -1.99
C SER A 88 3.73 2.23 -3.49
N TYR A 89 2.73 2.67 -4.21
CA TYR A 89 2.82 3.09 -5.60
C TYR A 89 2.48 4.58 -5.65
N ILE A 90 3.37 5.37 -6.25
CA ILE A 90 3.24 6.83 -6.32
C ILE A 90 3.36 7.25 -7.78
N ARG A 91 2.45 8.08 -8.25
CA ARG A 91 2.54 8.70 -9.58
C ARG A 91 1.73 10.00 -9.67
N PRO A 92 2.03 10.88 -10.65
CA PRO A 92 1.15 11.99 -10.99
C PRO A 92 -0.26 11.50 -11.40
N VAL A 93 -1.29 12.26 -11.00
CA VAL A 93 -2.68 12.03 -11.44
C VAL A 93 -2.86 12.40 -12.91
N GLN A 94 -2.02 13.28 -13.45
CA GLN A 94 -2.04 13.64 -14.86
C GLN A 94 -1.91 12.38 -15.75
N GLY A 95 -2.84 12.23 -16.69
CA GLY A 95 -2.90 11.08 -17.60
C GLY A 95 -3.33 9.75 -16.96
N LEU A 96 -3.75 9.75 -15.69
CA LEU A 96 -4.29 8.56 -15.05
C LEU A 96 -5.68 8.26 -15.62
N ASN A 97 -5.88 7.02 -16.07
CA ASN A 97 -7.18 6.53 -16.52
C ASN A 97 -7.78 5.52 -15.51
N PRO A 98 -9.09 5.24 -15.59
CA PRO A 98 -9.76 4.34 -14.64
C PRO A 98 -9.20 2.90 -14.63
N GLU A 99 -8.88 2.32 -15.79
CA GLU A 99 -8.33 0.95 -15.87
C GLU A 99 -6.98 0.86 -15.17
N GLU A 100 -6.16 1.89 -15.31
CA GLU A 100 -4.86 1.94 -14.67
C GLU A 100 -4.99 2.10 -13.16
N LEU A 101 -5.90 2.96 -12.69
CA LEU A 101 -6.22 3.08 -11.27
C LEU A 101 -6.63 1.72 -10.68
N GLU A 102 -7.52 1.00 -11.36
CA GLU A 102 -7.95 -0.33 -10.96
C GLU A 102 -6.78 -1.31 -10.89
N ARG A 103 -5.93 -1.34 -11.92
CA ARG A 103 -4.72 -2.20 -11.94
C ARG A 103 -3.76 -1.87 -10.80
N ILE A 104 -3.57 -0.59 -10.48
CA ILE A 104 -2.70 -0.17 -9.37
C ILE A 104 -3.27 -0.66 -8.04
N ILE A 105 -4.56 -0.44 -7.80
CA ILE A 105 -5.24 -0.83 -6.56
C ILE A 105 -5.28 -2.35 -6.40
N ALA A 106 -5.53 -3.10 -7.48
CA ALA A 106 -5.57 -4.56 -7.44
C ALA A 106 -4.18 -5.20 -7.24
N LYS A 107 -3.10 -4.54 -7.68
CA LYS A 107 -1.73 -5.07 -7.60
C LYS A 107 -1.14 -4.98 -6.19
N ILE A 108 -1.40 -3.88 -5.47
CA ILE A 108 -0.85 -3.66 -4.12
C ILE A 108 -1.15 -4.81 -3.15
N PRO A 109 -2.40 -5.30 -2.99
CA PRO A 109 -2.70 -6.34 -2.01
C PRO A 109 -2.02 -7.68 -2.34
N VAL A 110 -1.89 -8.02 -3.63
CA VAL A 110 -1.19 -9.23 -4.07
C VAL A 110 0.29 -9.19 -3.68
N ILE A 111 0.97 -8.06 -3.94
CA ILE A 111 2.38 -7.90 -3.55
C ILE A 111 2.50 -7.81 -2.02
N ALA A 112 1.55 -7.18 -1.34
CA ALA A 112 1.59 -7.07 0.10
C ALA A 112 1.51 -8.43 0.78
N ASP A 113 0.56 -9.27 0.39
CA ASP A 113 0.40 -10.63 0.89
C ASP A 113 1.66 -11.47 0.66
N GLU A 114 2.21 -11.46 -0.57
CA GLU A 114 3.43 -12.18 -0.93
C GLU A 114 4.64 -11.79 -0.06
N TYR A 115 4.85 -10.48 0.14
CA TYR A 115 6.02 -9.99 0.85
C TYR A 115 5.86 -9.93 2.36
N ASP A 116 4.63 -9.87 2.90
CA ASP A 116 4.41 -9.98 4.35
C ASP A 116 4.88 -11.35 4.82
N ASP A 117 4.37 -12.42 4.22
CA ASP A 117 4.75 -13.81 4.54
C ASP A 117 6.26 -14.05 4.34
N LEU A 118 6.81 -13.64 3.20
CA LEU A 118 8.21 -13.84 2.87
C LEU A 118 9.15 -13.14 3.87
N LEU A 119 8.85 -11.90 4.26
CA LEU A 119 9.71 -11.14 5.19
C LEU A 119 9.60 -11.70 6.60
N ILE A 120 8.41 -12.14 7.00
CA ILE A 120 8.17 -12.71 8.32
C ILE A 120 8.91 -14.03 8.47
N GLU A 121 8.85 -14.91 7.47
CA GLU A 121 9.60 -16.16 7.45
C GLU A 121 11.11 -15.88 7.43
N LYS A 122 11.57 -15.01 6.52
CA LYS A 122 12.99 -14.74 6.30
C LYS A 122 13.70 -14.15 7.52
N PHE A 123 13.02 -13.30 8.27
CA PHE A 123 13.60 -12.57 9.39
C PHE A 123 13.04 -13.02 10.75
N ASN A 124 12.25 -14.10 10.78
CA ASN A 124 11.64 -14.66 11.98
C ASN A 124 10.91 -13.60 12.83
N LEU A 125 10.05 -12.82 12.17
CA LEU A 125 9.30 -11.74 12.82
C LEU A 125 8.13 -12.32 13.61
N GLN A 126 8.00 -11.93 14.88
CA GLN A 126 6.79 -12.26 15.64
C GLN A 126 5.65 -11.36 15.16
N GLN A 127 4.66 -11.93 14.45
CA GLN A 127 3.41 -11.22 14.18
C GLN A 127 2.68 -11.00 15.51
N THR A 128 2.58 -9.75 15.95
CA THR A 128 1.48 -9.39 16.84
C THR A 128 0.23 -9.27 15.97
N VAL A 129 -0.74 -10.16 16.23
CA VAL A 129 -2.11 -9.98 15.74
C VAL A 129 -2.62 -8.68 16.35
N SER A 130 -2.47 -7.58 15.62
CA SER A 130 -3.07 -6.30 15.96
C SER A 130 -4.57 -6.45 15.74
N ALA A 131 -5.28 -6.89 16.78
CA ALA A 131 -6.73 -6.78 16.85
C ALA A 131 -7.11 -5.33 16.50
N PHE A 132 -7.87 -5.18 15.40
CA PHE A 132 -8.64 -4.00 15.04
C PHE A 132 -7.98 -2.64 15.31
N GLN A 133 -7.34 -2.07 14.29
CA GLN A 133 -7.25 -0.60 14.22
C GLN A 133 -8.40 -0.09 13.34
N ILE A 134 -9.49 0.19 14.06
CA ILE A 134 -10.63 1.03 13.68
C ILE A 134 -10.13 2.31 13.01
#